data_AF-A0A7W0UUY4-F1
#
_entry.id   AF-A0A7W0UUY4-F1
#
_cell.length_a   1.000
_cell.length_b   1.000
_cell.length_c   1.000
_cell.angle_alpha   90.00
_cell.angle_beta   90.00
_cell.angle_gamma   90.00
#
_symmetry.space_group_name_H-M   'P 1'
#
loop_
_entity.id
_entity.type
_entity.pdbx_description
1 polymer ?
#
loop_
_entity_poly.entity_id
_entity_poly.type
_entity_poly.pdbx_seq_one_letter_code
_entity_poly.pdbx_strand_id
1 'polypeptide(L)'
;MKIVQETGSHFDLDESAARRLLDNLLARLLFAHLSTASVSGPRESPVWFLWEDDALWMIGNYKTDSFPKRIGRDPRCAVGIVDFDVSTGMVQHVGF
;
A
#
# COMPACT_ATOMS: atom_id res chain seq x y z
N MET A 1 -0.08 -22.94 -0.97
CA MET A 1 -0.74 -21.78 -1.61
C MET A 1 -0.71 -22.00 -3.11
N LYS A 2 -1.87 -22.04 -3.78
CA LYS A 2 -1.93 -22.06 -5.25
C LYS A 2 -2.06 -20.61 -5.70
N ILE A 3 -1.14 -20.14 -6.54
CA ILE A 3 -1.14 -18.79 -7.10
C ILE A 3 -1.65 -18.92 -8.53
N VAL A 4 -2.72 -18.20 -8.87
CA VAL A 4 -3.17 -18.07 -10.26
C VAL A 4 -2.25 -17.05 -10.93
N GLN A 5 -1.52 -17.47 -11.96
CA GLN A 5 -0.51 -16.64 -12.64
C GLN A 5 -1.05 -15.91 -13.87
N GLU A 6 -2.28 -16.20 -14.29
CA GLU A 6 -2.90 -15.60 -15.47
C GLU A 6 -4.06 -14.69 -15.03
N THR A 7 -3.85 -13.39 -15.15
CA THR A 7 -4.89 -12.37 -15.04
C THR A 7 -5.29 -11.94 -16.46
N GLY A 8 -6.60 -11.86 -16.73
CA GLY A 8 -7.12 -11.44 -18.03
C GLY A 8 -6.53 -10.10 -18.48
N SER A 9 -6.20 -10.00 -19.76
CA SER A 9 -5.55 -8.85 -20.39
C SER A 9 -6.54 -7.71 -20.67
N HIS A 10 -7.02 -7.00 -19.65
CA HIS A 10 -7.90 -5.85 -19.91
C HIS A 10 -7.68 -4.74 -18.90
N PHE A 11 -6.63 -3.95 -19.08
CA PHE A 11 -6.58 -2.51 -18.76
C PHE A 11 -5.35 -1.92 -19.48
N ASP A 12 -5.48 -1.64 -20.78
CA ASP A 12 -4.48 -0.82 -21.49
C ASP A 12 -4.75 0.65 -21.16
N LEU A 13 -4.26 1.09 -20.00
CA LEU A 13 -4.21 2.50 -19.64
C LEU A 13 -2.90 3.08 -20.17
N ASP A 14 -2.96 4.26 -20.79
CA ASP A 14 -1.74 5.05 -20.99
C ASP A 14 -1.15 5.47 -19.64
N GLU A 15 0.14 5.80 -19.63
CA GLU A 15 0.88 6.18 -18.42
C GLU A 15 0.24 7.36 -17.68
N SER A 16 -0.33 8.32 -18.41
CA SER A 16 -0.98 9.49 -17.86
C SER A 16 -2.30 9.15 -17.15
N ALA A 17 -3.08 8.23 -17.74
CA ALA A 17 -4.32 7.72 -17.16
C ALA A 17 -4.04 6.86 -15.93
N ALA A 18 -3.02 6.00 -15.99
CA ALA A 18 -2.58 5.21 -14.85
C ALA A 18 -2.15 6.11 -13.69
N ARG A 19 -1.38 7.17 -13.99
CA ARG A 19 -0.93 8.15 -13.00
C ARG A 19 -2.10 8.91 -12.35
N ARG A 20 -3.07 9.38 -13.13
CA ARG A 20 -4.28 10.03 -12.59
C ARG A 20 -5.08 9.08 -11.68
N LEU A 21 -5.21 7.81 -12.05
CA LEU A 21 -5.93 6.84 -11.23
C LEU A 21 -5.19 6.57 -9.91
N LEU A 22 -3.87 6.48 -9.95
CA LEU A 22 -3.01 6.38 -8.77
C LEU A 22 -3.23 7.57 -7.83
N ASP A 23 -3.09 8.80 -8.34
CA ASP A 23 -3.26 10.02 -7.54
C ASP A 23 -4.65 10.12 -6.92
N ASN A 24 -5.70 9.78 -7.69
CA ASN A 24 -7.08 9.79 -7.20
C ASN A 24 -7.36 8.73 -6.12
N LEU A 25 -6.67 7.58 -6.16
CA LEU A 25 -6.81 6.56 -5.12
C LEU A 25 -6.08 6.99 -3.85
N LEU A 26 -4.83 7.42 -3.98
CA LEU A 26 -3.96 7.75 -2.85
C LEU A 26 -4.37 9.04 -2.13
N ALA A 27 -5.15 9.90 -2.76
CA ALA A 27 -5.76 11.08 -2.11
C ALA A 27 -6.96 10.74 -1.20
N ARG A 28 -7.46 9.49 -1.20
CA ARG A 28 -8.60 9.07 -0.36
C ARG A 28 -8.15 8.76 1.07
N LEU A 29 -9.08 8.84 2.02
CA LEU A 29 -8.85 8.51 3.44
C LEU A 29 -8.80 6.99 3.66
N LEU A 30 -7.79 6.33 3.10
CA LEU A 30 -7.57 4.89 3.18
C LEU A 30 -6.48 4.54 4.21
N PHE A 31 -6.46 3.29 4.65
CA PHE A 31 -5.32 2.73 5.36
C PHE A 31 -4.33 2.12 4.39
N ALA A 32 -3.05 2.27 4.72
CA ALA A 32 -1.97 1.52 4.10
C ALA A 32 -1.62 0.30 4.96
N HIS A 33 -1.40 -0.84 4.32
CA HIS A 33 -0.89 -2.05 4.94
C HIS A 33 0.63 -2.12 4.77
N LEU A 34 1.37 -1.68 5.78
CA LEU A 34 2.82 -1.59 5.76
C LEU A 34 3.45 -2.92 6.21
N SER A 35 3.99 -3.66 5.26
CA SER A 35 4.73 -4.91 5.49
C SER A 35 6.21 -4.64 5.68
N THR A 36 6.81 -5.21 6.72
CA THR A 36 8.15 -4.87 7.19
C THR A 36 8.87 -6.09 7.74
N ALA A 37 10.18 -6.17 7.51
CA ALA A 37 11.00 -7.30 7.94
C ALA A 37 11.17 -7.36 9.47
N SER A 38 11.15 -8.57 10.03
CA SER A 38 11.53 -8.83 11.41
C SER A 38 12.19 -10.20 11.54
N VAL A 39 13.10 -10.32 12.51
CA VAL A 39 13.79 -11.58 12.85
C VAL A 39 12.82 -12.71 13.22
N SER A 40 11.65 -12.35 13.73
CA SER A 40 10.56 -13.26 14.09
C SER A 40 9.52 -13.45 12.98
N GLY A 41 9.94 -13.21 11.72
CA GLY A 41 9.12 -13.30 10.52
C GLY A 41 8.50 -11.95 10.10
N PRO A 42 7.86 -11.89 8.92
CA PRO A 42 7.20 -10.68 8.42
C PRO A 42 6.17 -10.14 9.41
N ARG A 43 5.98 -8.82 9.39
CA ARG A 43 4.93 -8.15 10.14
C ARG A 43 4.24 -7.16 9.23
N GLU A 44 2.95 -7.01 9.45
CA GLU A 44 2.10 -6.03 8.79
C GLU A 44 1.64 -5.02 9.86
N SER A 45 1.46 -3.78 9.46
CA SER A 45 0.97 -2.71 10.32
C SER A 45 0.02 -1.83 9.52
N PRO A 46 -1.27 -1.76 9.90
CA PRO A 46 -2.18 -0.79 9.29
C PRO A 46 -1.78 0.60 9.77
N VAL A 47 -1.52 1.50 8.82
CA VAL A 47 -1.05 2.86 9.10
C VAL A 47 -1.84 3.87 8.30
N TRP A 48 -2.06 5.03 8.89
CA TRP A 48 -2.50 6.20 8.15
C TRP A 48 -1.35 6.72 7.30
N PHE A 49 -1.68 7.24 6.13
CA PHE A 49 -0.72 7.86 5.24
C PHE A 49 -1.24 9.18 4.67
N LEU A 50 -0.30 9.99 4.19
CA LEU A 50 -0.53 11.17 3.36
C LEU A 50 0.18 10.96 2.03
N TRP A 51 -0.52 11.21 0.91
CA TRP A 51 0.05 11.24 -0.43
C TRP A 51 0.38 12.67 -0.80
N GLU A 52 1.67 13.00 -0.84
CA GLU A 52 2.16 14.34 -1.19
C GLU A 52 3.58 14.23 -1.74
N ASP A 53 3.92 15.05 -2.74
CA ASP A 53 5.24 15.10 -3.36
C ASP A 53 5.76 13.72 -3.83
N ASP A 54 4.90 12.95 -4.50
CA ASP A 54 5.22 11.60 -4.99
C ASP A 54 5.64 10.61 -3.91
N ALA A 55 5.29 10.88 -2.64
CA ALA A 55 5.68 10.07 -1.51
C ALA A 55 4.50 9.69 -0.60
N LEU A 56 4.56 8.47 -0.06
CA LEU A 56 3.71 8.01 1.02
C LEU A 56 4.34 8.41 2.36
N TRP A 57 3.77 9.44 2.98
CA TRP A 57 4.17 9.90 4.30
C TRP A 57 3.38 9.16 5.37
N MET A 58 4.07 8.55 6.34
CA MET A 58 3.45 7.80 7.44
C MET A 58 3.91 8.38 8.77
N ILE A 59 2.96 8.64 9.67
CA ILE A 59 3.28 9.09 11.02
C ILE A 59 3.59 7.86 11.88
N GLY A 60 4.81 7.80 12.40
CA GLY A 60 5.25 6.73 13.29
C GLY A 60 5.69 7.27 14.65
N ASN A 61 5.14 6.71 15.73
CA ASN A 61 5.55 6.98 17.09
C ASN A 61 6.54 5.91 17.57
N TYR A 62 7.82 6.27 17.72
CA TYR A 62 8.87 5.35 18.18
C TYR A 62 8.64 4.78 19.59
N LYS A 63 7.74 5.33 20.41
CA LYS A 63 7.43 4.79 21.74
C LYS A 63 6.39 3.68 21.68
N THR A 64 5.33 3.86 20.88
CA THR A 64 4.19 2.94 20.84
C THR A 64 4.23 1.99 19.65
N ASP A 65 4.83 2.42 18.55
CA ASP A 65 4.76 1.71 17.29
C ASP A 65 6.01 0.85 17.08
N SER A 66 5.79 -0.33 16.50
CA SER A 66 6.88 -1.25 16.21
C SER A 66 7.51 -1.02 14.84
N PHE A 67 6.75 -0.50 13.86
CA PHE A 67 7.21 -0.38 12.48
C PHE A 67 8.35 0.63 12.29
N PRO A 68 8.40 1.80 12.98
CA PRO A 68 9.49 2.76 12.75
C PRO A 68 10.85 2.18 13.15
N LYS A 69 10.89 1.43 14.26
CA LYS A 69 12.10 0.71 14.70
C LYS A 69 12.52 -0.38 13.73
N ARG A 70 11.56 -1.08 13.13
CA ARG A 70 11.82 -2.18 12.18
C ARG A 70 12.36 -1.62 10.87
N ILE A 71 11.74 -0.57 10.33
CA ILE A 71 12.23 0.16 9.14
C ILE A 71 13.62 0.74 9.39
N GLY A 72 13.86 1.35 10.56
CA GLY A 72 15.18 1.88 10.89
C GLY A 72 16.29 0.83 10.93
N ARG A 73 15.96 -0.43 11.21
CA ARG A 73 16.90 -1.56 11.19
C ARG A 73 17.03 -2.20 9.81
N ASP A 74 15.91 -2.40 9.12
CA ASP A 74 15.84 -2.94 7.76
C ASP A 74 14.83 -2.11 6.96
N PRO A 75 15.29 -1.24 6.04
CA PRO A 75 14.42 -0.29 5.35
C PRO A 75 13.55 -0.97 4.28
N ARG A 76 13.80 -2.24 3.94
CA ARG A 76 12.97 -2.96 2.97
C ARG A 76 11.58 -3.16 3.55
N CYS A 77 10.60 -2.62 2.86
CA CYS A 77 9.19 -2.73 3.18
C CYS A 77 8.38 -2.87 1.89
N ALA A 78 7.11 -3.22 2.05
CA ALA A 78 6.13 -3.20 0.98
C ALA A 78 4.86 -2.54 1.52
N VAL A 79 4.12 -1.86 0.66
CA VAL A 79 2.88 -1.19 1.03
C VAL A 79 1.76 -1.65 0.11
N GLY A 80 0.64 -2.08 0.69
CA GLY A 80 -0.59 -2.34 -0.04
C GLY A 80 -1.68 -1.37 0.39
N ILE A 81 -2.37 -0.75 -0.56
CA ILE A 81 -3.53 0.11 -0.31
C ILE A 81 -4.68 -0.42 -1.16
N VAL A 82 -5.82 -0.67 -0.51
CA VAL A 82 -7.01 -1.23 -1.14
C VAL A 82 -8.19 -0.31 -0.86
N ASP A 83 -8.93 0.02 -1.92
CA ASP A 83 -10.28 0.56 -1.82
C ASP A 83 -11.26 -0.48 -2.36
N PHE A 84 -12.29 -0.79 -1.58
CA PHE A 84 -13.30 -1.77 -1.95
C PHE A 84 -14.69 -1.20 -1.77
N ASP A 85 -15.39 -1.04 -2.88
CA ASP A 85 -16.80 -0.67 -2.88
C ASP A 85 -17.66 -1.93 -2.86
N VAL A 86 -18.26 -2.20 -1.70
CA VAL A 86 -19.14 -3.35 -1.47
C VAL A 86 -20.39 -3.31 -2.35
N SER A 87 -20.86 -2.11 -2.74
CA SER A 87 -22.10 -1.96 -3.51
C SER A 87 -21.93 -2.33 -4.99
N THR A 88 -20.76 -2.04 -5.55
CA THR A 88 -20.43 -2.33 -6.96
C THR A 88 -19.56 -3.57 -7.12
N GLY A 89 -18.92 -4.04 -6.04
CA GLY A 89 -17.89 -5.07 -6.08
C GLY A 89 -16.57 -4.59 -6.66
N MET A 90 -16.40 -3.28 -6.89
CA MET A 90 -15.19 -2.72 -7.46
C MET A 90 -14.05 -2.75 -6.45
N VAL A 91 -12.88 -3.27 -6.86
CA VAL A 91 -11.65 -3.26 -6.08
C VAL A 91 -10.61 -2.43 -6.82
N GLN A 92 -10.02 -1.47 -6.12
CA GLN A 92 -8.84 -0.75 -6.58
C GLN A 92 -7.69 -1.08 -5.62
N HIS A 93 -6.57 -1.56 -6.17
CA HIS A 93 -5.40 -1.94 -5.39
C HIS A 93 -4.14 -1.31 -5.97
N VAL A 94 -3.34 -0.72 -5.10
CA VAL A 94 -2.01 -0.20 -5.41
C VAL A 94 -1.00 -0.82 -4.47
N GLY A 95 0.14 -1.24 -5.02
CA GLY A 95 1.25 -1.81 -4.28
C GLY A 95 2.57 -1.09 -4.59
N PHE A 96 3.42 -0.99 -3.58
CA PHE A 96 4.79 -0.46 -3.66
C PHE A 96 5.79 -1.40 -2.98
#